data_AF-K1ZKH4-F1
#
_entry.id   AF-K1ZKH4-F1
#
_cell.length_a   1.000
_cell.length_b   1.000
_cell.length_c   1.000
_cell.angle_alpha   90.00
_cell.angle_beta   90.00
_cell.angle_gamma   90.00
#
_symmetry.space_group_name_H-M   'P 1'
#
loop_
_entity.id
_entity.type
_entity.pdbx_description
1 polymer ?
#
loop_
_entity_poly.entity_id
_entity_poly.type
_entity_poly.pdbx_seq_one_letter_code
_entity_poly.pdbx_strand_id
1 'polypeptide(L)'
;MTPHQRREMLSLIDTGAKAEAVARAYGISRKTLYKWKKRFEDSGQVNTLNTLKDRPRGGAHPLKPGKSYYHQARETDVLQVLDFIKSHPELSIAQIELALQGDPTIHIGYHGIYNILKNRHLGTVEDRIVYAQTQPEIEKSQVVAYEAPREFAPQVEITPQHLPAPPISDESSSWLGRFLRLASILSLIFTSTLFISFQLLTIFIGSKSVFEFVGVLFSMTALIFGLFFFGYSLKYYLTIALVLLFSRKNALNNDRTVETAQNQNNDIDISNYLSLLPNQKGASYKGLLADTSNITLTRHPFVSIHLPLYNEKRVVNR
;
A
#
# COMPACT_ATOMS: atom_id res chain seq x y z
N MET A 1 0.64 30.87 -18.01
CA MET A 1 2.04 31.26 -17.70
C MET A 1 3.00 30.21 -18.22
N THR A 2 3.91 30.62 -19.11
CA THR A 2 4.83 29.73 -19.82
C THR A 2 6.04 29.31 -18.96
N PRO A 3 6.75 28.21 -19.30
CA PRO A 3 7.97 27.82 -18.58
C PRO A 3 9.08 28.88 -18.63
N HIS A 4 9.16 29.67 -19.70
CA HIS A 4 10.11 30.78 -19.82
C HIS A 4 9.83 31.89 -18.81
N GLN A 5 8.57 32.33 -18.70
CA GLN A 5 8.14 33.31 -17.70
C GLN A 5 8.40 32.81 -16.27
N ARG A 6 8.21 31.50 -16.03
CA ARG A 6 8.56 30.85 -14.76
C ARG A 6 10.05 30.95 -14.44
N ARG A 7 10.92 30.75 -15.44
CA ARG A 7 12.37 30.84 -15.25
C ARG A 7 12.82 32.28 -14.97
N GLU A 8 12.26 33.24 -15.70
CA GLU A 8 12.55 34.67 -15.54
C GLU A 8 12.27 35.16 -14.11
N MET A 9 11.10 34.84 -13.55
CA MET A 9 10.78 35.22 -12.17
C MET A 9 11.74 34.60 -11.14
N LEU A 10 12.20 33.37 -11.38
CA LEU A 10 13.19 32.74 -10.51
C LEU A 10 14.54 33.44 -10.61
N SER A 11 15.00 33.82 -11.80
CA SER A 11 16.23 34.60 -11.95
C SER A 11 16.15 35.98 -11.27
N LEU A 12 14.98 36.63 -11.26
CA LEU A 12 14.80 37.88 -10.52
C LEU A 12 14.95 37.69 -9.00
N ILE A 13 14.52 36.55 -8.47
CA ILE A 13 14.72 36.22 -7.04
C ILE A 13 16.19 35.88 -6.77
N ASP A 14 16.83 35.13 -7.66
CA ASP A 14 18.24 34.74 -7.52
C ASP A 14 19.18 35.96 -7.54
N THR A 15 18.81 37.00 -8.30
CA THR A 15 19.51 38.31 -8.35
C THR A 15 19.18 39.23 -7.16
N GLY A 16 18.37 38.79 -6.21
CA GLY A 16 18.10 39.49 -4.95
C GLY A 16 16.79 40.27 -4.88
N ALA A 17 15.90 40.18 -5.89
CA ALA A 17 14.60 40.84 -5.81
C ALA A 17 13.71 40.19 -4.73
N LYS A 18 12.93 41.01 -4.02
CA LYS A 18 11.96 40.52 -3.03
C LYS A 18 10.88 39.70 -3.73
N ALA A 19 10.70 38.45 -3.31
CA ALA A 19 9.71 37.52 -3.86
C ALA A 19 8.27 38.08 -3.85
N GLU A 20 7.95 38.97 -2.90
CA GLU A 20 6.69 39.71 -2.84
C GLU A 20 6.46 40.65 -4.01
N ALA A 21 7.50 41.40 -4.41
CA ALA A 21 7.43 42.32 -5.52
C ALA A 21 7.29 41.57 -6.84
N VAL A 22 8.06 40.49 -7.01
CA VAL A 22 7.99 39.61 -8.19
C VAL A 22 6.61 38.95 -8.30
N ALA A 23 6.09 38.40 -7.20
CA ALA A 23 4.77 37.77 -7.18
C ALA A 23 3.64 38.77 -7.55
N ARG A 24 3.73 40.01 -7.04
CA ARG A 24 2.76 41.08 -7.35
C ARG A 24 2.85 41.54 -8.81
N ALA A 25 4.06 41.69 -9.35
CA ALA A 25 4.28 42.13 -10.73
C ALA A 25 3.73 41.13 -11.76
N TYR A 26 3.83 39.83 -11.47
CA TYR A 26 3.36 38.76 -12.36
C TYR A 26 1.95 38.24 -12.01
N GLY A 27 1.25 38.87 -11.05
CA GLY A 27 -0.12 38.51 -10.69
C GLY A 27 -0.28 37.09 -10.12
N ILE A 28 0.73 36.59 -9.41
CA ILE A 28 0.73 35.23 -8.83
C ILE A 28 0.85 35.25 -7.31
N SER A 29 0.42 34.16 -6.68
CA SER A 29 0.66 33.99 -5.24
C SER A 29 2.15 33.70 -4.95
N ARG A 30 2.66 34.19 -3.82
CA ARG A 30 4.00 33.84 -3.30
C ARG A 30 4.20 32.34 -3.20
N LYS A 31 3.14 31.61 -2.79
CA LYS A 31 3.16 30.15 -2.67
C LYS A 31 3.45 29.46 -4.00
N THR A 32 2.88 29.97 -5.11
CA THR A 32 3.13 29.45 -6.46
C THR A 32 4.59 29.66 -6.86
N LEU A 33 5.14 30.83 -6.55
CA LEU A 33 6.53 31.18 -6.84
C LEU A 33 7.52 30.28 -6.08
N TYR A 34 7.33 30.09 -4.78
CA TYR A 34 8.15 29.17 -3.97
C TYR A 34 8.00 27.71 -4.39
N LYS A 35 6.79 27.28 -4.81
CA LYS A 35 6.57 25.93 -5.35
C LYS A 35 7.39 25.67 -6.61
N TRP A 36 7.53 26.65 -7.50
CA TRP A 36 8.37 26.52 -8.70
C TRP A 36 9.86 26.61 -8.37
N LYS A 37 10.25 27.49 -7.43
CA LYS A 37 11.63 27.58 -6.94
C LYS A 37 12.12 26.24 -6.39
N LYS A 38 11.37 25.66 -5.46
CA LYS A 38 11.69 24.35 -4.87
C LYS A 38 11.81 23.26 -5.95
N ARG A 39 10.86 23.20 -6.89
CA ARG A 39 10.91 22.24 -7.99
C ARG A 39 12.16 22.40 -8.88
N PHE A 40 12.60 23.63 -9.10
CA PHE A 40 13.79 23.93 -9.88
C PHE A 40 15.06 23.47 -9.15
N GLU A 41 15.17 23.74 -7.85
CA GLU A 41 16.27 23.29 -6.97
C GLU A 41 16.34 21.75 -6.89
N ASP A 42 15.19 21.09 -6.68
CA ASP A 42 15.09 19.62 -6.57
C ASP A 42 15.55 18.88 -7.85
N SER A 43 15.51 19.54 -9.01
CA SER A 43 15.91 18.95 -10.30
C SER A 43 17.41 18.99 -10.59
N GLY A 44 18.23 19.53 -9.66
CA GLY A 44 19.67 19.71 -9.88
C GLY A 44 19.98 20.66 -11.05
N GLN A 45 19.02 21.51 -11.44
CA GLN A 45 19.09 22.45 -12.57
C GLN A 45 19.24 21.81 -13.97
N VAL A 46 19.19 20.47 -14.06
CA VAL A 46 19.27 19.73 -15.34
C VAL A 46 17.94 19.89 -16.08
N ASN A 47 17.97 20.37 -17.33
CA ASN A 47 16.79 20.61 -18.18
C ASN A 47 15.77 21.61 -17.60
N THR A 48 16.25 22.82 -17.29
CA THR A 48 15.55 23.96 -16.66
C THR A 48 14.11 24.22 -17.12
N LEU A 49 13.84 24.20 -18.43
CA LEU A 49 12.52 24.53 -18.98
C LEU A 49 11.52 23.38 -18.85
N ASN A 50 11.96 22.13 -18.95
CA ASN A 50 11.08 20.97 -18.84
C ASN A 50 10.58 20.78 -17.41
N THR A 51 11.44 21.02 -16.41
CA THR A 51 11.07 20.97 -14.98
C THR A 51 9.97 21.96 -14.62
N LEU A 52 9.98 23.14 -15.25
CA LEU A 52 9.01 24.21 -15.00
C LEU A 52 7.71 24.06 -15.82
N LYS A 53 7.59 23.06 -16.69
CA LYS A 53 6.33 22.76 -17.38
C LYS A 53 5.25 22.32 -16.39
N ASP A 54 4.01 22.52 -16.81
CA ASP A 54 2.89 21.95 -16.08
C ASP A 54 2.94 20.43 -16.16
N ARG A 55 2.68 19.78 -15.03
CA ARG A 55 2.51 18.33 -15.03
C ARG A 55 1.21 18.02 -15.78
N PRO A 56 1.17 16.96 -16.59
CA PRO A 56 -0.07 16.53 -17.23
C PRO A 56 -1.14 16.35 -16.14
N ARG A 57 -2.30 16.97 -16.36
CA ARG A 57 -3.46 16.87 -15.47
C ARG A 57 -4.42 15.86 -16.06
N GLY A 58 -4.63 14.74 -15.36
CA GLY A 58 -5.43 13.64 -15.87
C GLY A 58 -4.67 12.84 -16.93
N GLY A 59 -4.74 11.52 -16.82
CA GLY A 59 -4.01 10.57 -17.64
C GLY A 59 -3.60 9.36 -16.82
N ALA A 60 -3.44 8.20 -17.47
CA ALA A 60 -2.85 7.04 -16.82
C ALA A 60 -1.47 7.43 -16.28
N HIS A 61 -1.19 7.11 -15.03
CA HIS A 61 0.17 7.27 -14.50
C HIS A 61 1.15 6.48 -15.40
N PRO A 62 2.39 6.95 -15.59
CA PRO A 62 3.41 6.11 -16.19
C PRO A 62 3.63 4.92 -15.26
N LEU A 63 3.35 3.70 -15.73
CA LEU A 63 3.72 2.49 -15.00
C LEU A 63 5.23 2.40 -14.90
N LYS A 64 5.73 1.93 -13.75
CA LYS A 64 7.12 1.46 -13.65
C LYS A 64 7.26 0.22 -14.54
N PRO A 65 8.39 0.01 -15.23
CA PRO A 65 8.62 -1.20 -16.02
C PRO A 65 8.34 -2.46 -15.18
N GLY A 66 7.57 -3.41 -15.72
CA GLY A 66 7.25 -4.68 -15.05
C GLY A 66 6.14 -4.63 -13.99
N LYS A 67 5.40 -3.53 -13.82
CA LYS A 67 4.22 -3.48 -12.94
C LYS A 67 2.95 -3.27 -13.73
N SER A 68 1.96 -4.16 -13.53
CA SER A 68 0.59 -3.97 -14.01
C SER A 68 -0.23 -3.19 -12.97
N TYR A 69 -1.21 -2.40 -13.39
CA TYR A 69 -2.13 -1.74 -12.46
C TYR A 69 -2.94 -2.78 -11.67
N TYR A 70 -3.42 -2.42 -10.47
CA TYR A 70 -4.24 -3.28 -9.61
C TYR A 70 -5.52 -3.85 -10.29
N HIS A 71 -5.93 -3.28 -11.43
CA HIS A 71 -7.07 -3.75 -12.25
C HIS A 71 -6.69 -4.18 -13.67
N GLN A 72 -5.40 -4.32 -13.97
CA GLN A 72 -4.92 -4.81 -15.26
C GLN A 72 -4.41 -6.24 -15.11
N ALA A 73 -4.68 -7.06 -16.12
CA ALA A 73 -4.13 -8.40 -16.21
C ALA A 73 -2.59 -8.36 -16.19
N ARG A 74 -1.96 -9.40 -15.63
CA ARG A 74 -0.49 -9.53 -15.70
C ARG A 74 -0.09 -9.78 -17.15
N GLU A 75 1.09 -9.32 -17.55
CA GLU A 75 1.57 -9.47 -18.92
C GLU A 75 1.63 -10.94 -19.37
N THR A 76 2.01 -11.85 -18.48
CA THR A 76 1.97 -13.30 -18.69
C THR A 76 0.57 -13.80 -19.05
N ASP A 77 -0.42 -13.37 -18.28
CA ASP A 77 -1.80 -13.80 -18.45
C ASP A 77 -2.38 -13.22 -19.77
N VAL A 78 -1.98 -11.99 -20.13
CA VAL A 78 -2.34 -11.39 -21.42
C VAL A 78 -1.78 -12.19 -22.58
N LEU A 79 -0.52 -12.63 -22.50
CA LEU A 79 0.11 -13.43 -23.54
C LEU A 79 -0.57 -14.80 -23.69
N GLN A 80 -0.93 -15.45 -22.59
CA GLN A 80 -1.64 -16.73 -22.60
C GLN A 80 -3.04 -16.60 -23.23
N VAL A 81 -3.79 -15.55 -22.89
CA VAL A 81 -5.09 -15.27 -23.51
C VAL A 81 -4.94 -15.02 -25.01
N LEU A 82 -3.92 -14.27 -25.43
CA LEU A 82 -3.66 -14.02 -26.86
C LEU A 82 -3.25 -15.28 -27.61
N ASP A 83 -2.44 -16.15 -27.00
CA ASP A 83 -2.06 -17.44 -27.59
C ASP A 83 -3.29 -18.34 -27.77
N PHE A 84 -4.16 -18.39 -26.76
CA PHE A 84 -5.42 -19.14 -26.84
C PHE A 84 -6.37 -18.59 -27.92
N ILE A 85 -6.43 -17.27 -28.11
CA ILE A 85 -7.23 -16.64 -29.17
C ILE A 85 -6.71 -16.99 -30.55
N LYS A 86 -5.40 -17.18 -30.73
CA LYS A 86 -4.82 -17.59 -32.01
C LYS A 86 -5.31 -18.98 -32.42
N SER A 87 -5.42 -19.91 -31.48
CA SER A 87 -5.87 -21.27 -31.78
C SER A 87 -7.39 -21.40 -31.88
N HIS A 88 -8.15 -20.51 -31.23
CA HIS A 88 -9.62 -20.56 -31.19
C HIS A 88 -10.29 -19.18 -31.36
N PRO A 89 -10.12 -18.50 -32.51
CA PRO A 89 -10.65 -17.15 -32.72
C PRO A 89 -12.20 -17.08 -32.69
N GLU A 90 -12.88 -18.18 -32.99
CA GLU A 90 -14.34 -18.31 -33.05
C GLU A 90 -15.02 -18.29 -31.67
N LEU A 91 -14.29 -18.53 -30.58
CA LEU A 91 -14.90 -18.65 -29.26
C LEU A 91 -15.37 -17.31 -28.70
N SER A 92 -16.49 -17.36 -27.96
CA SER A 92 -17.00 -16.22 -27.20
C SER A 92 -16.22 -16.01 -25.89
N ILE A 93 -16.29 -14.82 -25.32
CA ILE A 93 -15.58 -14.46 -24.08
C ILE A 93 -15.89 -15.45 -22.94
N ALA A 94 -17.14 -15.89 -22.81
CA ALA A 94 -17.55 -16.85 -21.78
C ALA A 94 -16.96 -18.26 -22.03
N GLN A 95 -16.84 -18.68 -23.30
CA GLN A 95 -16.21 -19.95 -23.66
C GLN A 95 -14.69 -19.91 -23.45
N ILE A 96 -14.06 -18.78 -23.76
CA ILE A 96 -12.63 -18.55 -23.49
C ILE A 96 -12.37 -18.61 -21.99
N GLU A 97 -13.20 -17.95 -21.17
CA GLU A 97 -13.09 -18.03 -19.72
C GLU A 97 -13.20 -19.47 -19.21
N LEU A 98 -14.22 -20.21 -19.65
CA LEU A 98 -14.43 -21.59 -19.24
C LEU A 98 -13.24 -22.50 -19.63
N ALA A 99 -12.66 -22.29 -20.80
CA ALA A 99 -11.50 -23.04 -21.27
C ALA A 99 -10.23 -22.72 -20.45
N LEU A 100 -10.06 -21.46 -20.02
CA LEU A 100 -8.89 -21.02 -19.25
C LEU A 100 -9.02 -21.27 -17.74
N GLN A 101 -10.23 -21.47 -17.20
CA GLN A 101 -10.47 -21.82 -15.79
C GLN A 101 -9.82 -23.15 -15.37
N GLY A 102 -9.49 -24.03 -16.33
CA GLY A 102 -8.79 -25.29 -16.06
C GLY A 102 -7.28 -25.16 -15.84
N ASP A 103 -6.68 -24.00 -16.14
CA ASP A 103 -5.24 -23.78 -16.01
C ASP A 103 -4.91 -23.06 -14.68
N PRO A 104 -4.17 -23.69 -13.74
CA PRO A 104 -3.83 -23.08 -12.46
C PRO A 104 -2.87 -21.88 -12.58
N THR A 105 -2.28 -21.64 -13.76
CA THR A 105 -1.38 -20.51 -13.98
C THR A 105 -2.15 -19.20 -14.27
N ILE A 106 -3.38 -19.31 -14.79
CA ILE A 106 -4.16 -18.20 -15.31
C ILE A 106 -5.13 -17.69 -14.23
N HIS A 107 -4.98 -16.42 -13.86
CA HIS A 107 -5.80 -15.77 -12.82
C HIS A 107 -6.61 -14.60 -13.41
N ILE A 108 -7.25 -14.82 -14.56
CA ILE A 108 -8.10 -13.83 -15.22
C ILE A 108 -9.55 -14.35 -15.27
N GLY A 109 -10.51 -13.53 -14.83
CA GLY A 109 -11.95 -13.78 -15.04
C GLY A 109 -12.53 -13.02 -16.24
N TYR A 110 -13.81 -13.23 -16.53
CA TYR A 110 -14.57 -12.67 -17.65
C TYR A 110 -14.19 -11.22 -18.04
N HIS A 111 -14.27 -10.31 -17.07
CA HIS A 111 -14.02 -8.88 -17.30
C HIS A 111 -12.58 -8.56 -17.69
N GLY A 112 -11.62 -9.36 -17.22
CA GLY A 112 -10.23 -9.21 -17.62
C GLY A 112 -10.01 -9.61 -19.07
N ILE A 113 -10.62 -10.71 -19.52
CA ILE A 113 -10.60 -11.14 -20.92
C ILE A 113 -11.26 -10.08 -21.80
N TYR A 114 -12.44 -9.58 -21.41
CA TYR A 114 -13.12 -8.49 -22.11
C TYR A 114 -12.23 -7.25 -22.26
N ASN A 115 -11.55 -6.82 -21.19
CA ASN A 115 -10.66 -5.65 -21.23
C ASN A 115 -9.43 -5.88 -22.13
N ILE A 116 -8.86 -7.10 -22.14
CA ILE A 116 -7.74 -7.46 -23.02
C ILE A 116 -8.17 -7.32 -24.48
N LEU A 117 -9.31 -7.92 -24.84
CA LEU A 117 -9.85 -7.87 -26.19
C LEU A 117 -10.20 -6.45 -26.61
N LYS A 118 -10.88 -5.69 -25.74
CA LYS A 118 -11.29 -4.31 -26.00
C LYS A 118 -10.08 -3.39 -26.23
N ASN A 119 -9.05 -3.48 -25.38
CA ASN A 119 -7.88 -2.62 -25.46
C ASN A 119 -6.99 -2.92 -26.67
N ARG A 120 -7.08 -4.14 -27.22
CA ARG A 120 -6.31 -4.60 -28.38
C ARG A 120 -7.11 -4.63 -29.69
N HIS A 121 -8.34 -4.11 -29.67
CA HIS A 121 -9.25 -4.11 -30.82
C HIS A 121 -9.55 -5.52 -31.36
N LEU A 122 -9.68 -6.52 -30.47
CA LEU A 122 -10.00 -7.93 -30.76
C LEU A 122 -11.41 -8.31 -30.27
N GLY A 123 -12.30 -7.32 -30.18
CA GLY A 123 -13.63 -7.50 -29.59
C GLY A 123 -14.57 -8.36 -30.44
N THR A 124 -14.45 -8.28 -31.77
CA THR A 124 -15.28 -9.04 -32.71
C THR A 124 -14.62 -10.36 -33.11
N VAL A 125 -15.41 -11.31 -33.62
CA VAL A 125 -14.89 -12.60 -34.08
C VAL A 125 -14.00 -12.39 -35.30
N GLU A 126 -14.39 -11.47 -36.18
CA GLU A 126 -13.68 -11.07 -37.39
C GLU A 126 -12.30 -10.51 -37.06
N ASP A 127 -12.21 -9.61 -36.06
CA ASP A 127 -10.92 -9.06 -35.61
C ASP A 127 -9.98 -10.16 -35.07
N ARG A 128 -10.53 -11.16 -34.38
CA ARG A 128 -9.75 -12.30 -33.86
C ARG A 128 -9.26 -13.23 -34.96
N ILE A 129 -10.08 -13.46 -36.00
CA ILE A 129 -9.68 -14.25 -37.18
C ILE A 129 -8.54 -13.55 -37.91
N VAL A 130 -8.66 -12.24 -38.15
CA VAL A 130 -7.59 -11.43 -38.77
C VAL A 130 -6.33 -11.46 -37.91
N TYR A 131 -6.46 -11.33 -36.59
CA TYR A 131 -5.33 -11.42 -35.67
C TYR A 131 -4.62 -12.78 -35.70
N ALA A 132 -5.38 -13.88 -35.76
CA ALA A 132 -4.82 -15.22 -35.88
C ALA A 132 -4.07 -15.42 -37.21
N GLN A 133 -4.58 -14.85 -38.31
CA GLN A 133 -3.98 -14.96 -39.65
C GLN A 133 -2.76 -14.05 -39.88
N THR A 134 -2.68 -12.91 -39.18
CA THR A 134 -1.62 -11.89 -39.38
C THR A 134 -0.41 -12.09 -38.47
N GLN A 135 -0.54 -12.90 -37.42
CA GLN A 135 0.60 -13.28 -36.60
C GLN A 135 1.43 -14.33 -37.36
N PRO A 136 2.73 -14.11 -37.59
CA PRO A 136 3.58 -15.18 -38.09
C PRO A 136 3.49 -16.34 -37.11
N GLU A 137 3.15 -17.52 -37.62
CA GLU A 137 3.33 -18.76 -36.90
C GLU A 137 4.81 -18.83 -36.58
N ILE A 138 5.17 -18.47 -35.34
CA ILE A 138 6.44 -18.89 -34.79
C ILE A 138 6.21 -20.39 -34.66
N GLU A 139 6.52 -21.13 -35.73
CA GLU A 139 6.73 -22.57 -35.67
C GLU A 139 7.52 -22.75 -34.38
N LYS A 140 6.93 -23.46 -33.42
CA LYS A 140 7.64 -23.91 -32.23
C LYS A 140 8.80 -24.68 -32.81
N SER A 141 9.94 -24.01 -33.01
CA SER A 141 11.15 -24.61 -33.53
C SER A 141 11.33 -25.79 -32.62
N GLN A 142 11.18 -26.98 -33.20
CA GLN A 142 11.57 -28.18 -32.52
C GLN A 142 12.94 -27.86 -31.98
N VAL A 143 13.06 -27.90 -30.65
CA VAL A 143 14.37 -27.84 -30.02
C VAL A 143 15.01 -29.14 -30.50
N VAL A 144 15.61 -29.11 -31.68
CA VAL A 144 16.58 -30.08 -32.11
C VAL A 144 17.62 -29.95 -31.01
N ALA A 145 17.64 -30.95 -30.14
CA ALA A 145 18.68 -31.09 -29.15
C ALA A 145 19.97 -30.97 -29.95
N TYR A 146 20.65 -29.83 -29.81
CA TYR A 146 21.96 -29.66 -30.39
C TYR A 146 22.84 -30.60 -29.60
N GLU A 147 23.02 -31.83 -30.09
CA GLU A 147 24.12 -32.67 -29.67
C GLU A 147 25.38 -31.91 -30.05
N ALA A 148 25.89 -31.14 -29.09
CA ALA A 148 27.16 -30.46 -29.23
C ALA A 148 28.17 -31.51 -29.72
N PRO A 149 28.96 -31.22 -30.77
CA PRO A 149 30.08 -32.07 -31.13
C PRO A 149 30.85 -32.36 -29.84
N ARG A 150 31.05 -33.65 -29.53
CA ARG A 150 31.91 -34.06 -28.42
C ARG A 150 33.34 -33.69 -28.79
N GLU A 151 33.66 -32.41 -28.70
CA GLU A 151 35.04 -31.98 -28.52
C GLU A 151 35.46 -32.55 -27.18
N PHE A 152 36.54 -33.32 -27.21
CA PHE A 152 37.15 -33.95 -26.06
C PHE A 152 37.46 -32.89 -25.00
N ALA A 153 36.53 -32.70 -24.07
CA ALA A 153 36.83 -32.00 -22.84
C ALA A 153 37.94 -32.80 -22.14
N PRO A 154 39.10 -32.21 -21.85
CA PRO A 154 40.09 -32.88 -21.02
C PRO A 154 39.39 -33.22 -19.70
N GLN A 155 39.55 -34.47 -19.25
CA GLN A 155 39.02 -34.91 -17.96
C GLN A 155 39.71 -34.09 -16.86
N VAL A 156 39.08 -32.98 -16.48
CA VAL A 156 39.49 -32.23 -15.30
C VAL A 156 38.98 -33.04 -14.12
N GLU A 157 39.92 -33.70 -13.45
CA GLU A 157 39.69 -34.40 -12.20
C GLU A 157 39.17 -33.40 -11.17
N ILE A 158 37.86 -33.49 -10.88
CA ILE A 158 37.18 -32.58 -9.95
C ILE A 158 37.59 -32.98 -8.54
N THR A 159 38.61 -32.31 -8.01
CA THR A 159 38.90 -32.36 -6.57
C THR A 159 37.77 -31.63 -5.82
N PRO A 160 37.18 -32.24 -4.76
CA PRO A 160 35.94 -31.78 -4.15
C PRO A 160 36.15 -30.65 -3.14
N GLN A 161 36.86 -29.58 -3.52
CA GLN A 161 37.25 -28.55 -2.55
C GLN A 161 36.95 -27.10 -2.89
N HIS A 162 36.37 -26.78 -4.04
CA HIS A 162 35.88 -25.42 -4.30
C HIS A 162 34.61 -25.41 -5.16
N LEU A 163 33.50 -25.80 -4.54
CA LEU A 163 32.21 -25.25 -4.96
C LEU A 163 32.01 -23.94 -4.19
N PRO A 164 31.88 -22.77 -4.86
CA PRO A 164 31.35 -21.59 -4.19
C PRO A 164 29.96 -21.94 -3.67
N ALA A 165 29.76 -21.75 -2.36
CA ALA A 165 28.48 -22.04 -1.72
C ALA A 165 27.35 -21.36 -2.52
N PRO A 166 26.22 -22.06 -2.77
CA PRO A 166 25.09 -21.45 -3.45
C PRO A 166 24.69 -20.17 -2.69
N PRO A 167 24.33 -19.08 -3.39
CA PRO A 167 23.84 -17.88 -2.74
C PRO A 167 22.62 -18.27 -1.90
N ILE A 168 22.72 -18.08 -0.59
CA ILE A 168 21.60 -18.24 0.34
C ILE A 168 20.54 -17.23 -0.11
N SER A 169 19.45 -17.71 -0.71
CA SER A 169 18.29 -16.88 -0.91
C SER A 169 17.66 -16.63 0.47
N ASP A 170 17.66 -15.36 0.91
CA ASP A 170 16.97 -14.87 2.11
C ASP A 170 15.42 -14.92 1.98
N GLU A 171 14.90 -15.95 1.30
CA GLU A 171 13.48 -16.21 1.04
C GLU A 171 12.84 -17.09 2.12
N SER A 172 13.48 -17.28 3.29
CA SER A 172 12.88 -18.04 4.42
C SER A 172 12.42 -17.15 5.58
N SER A 173 12.23 -15.85 5.33
CA SER A 173 11.78 -14.93 6.36
C SER A 173 10.32 -15.19 6.79
N SER A 174 10.21 -15.80 7.97
CA SER A 174 9.46 -15.24 9.10
C SER A 174 8.04 -15.73 9.41
N TRP A 175 7.45 -16.72 8.73
CA TRP A 175 6.15 -17.26 9.20
C TRP A 175 6.31 -18.18 10.42
N LEU A 176 7.21 -19.16 10.36
CA LEU A 176 7.54 -20.06 11.47
C LEU A 176 8.07 -19.28 12.68
N GLY A 177 8.95 -18.30 12.46
CA GLY A 177 9.46 -17.46 13.54
C GLY A 177 8.38 -16.61 14.23
N ARG A 178 7.44 -16.04 13.46
CA ARG A 178 6.29 -15.31 14.03
C ARG A 178 5.35 -16.25 14.77
N PHE A 179 5.07 -17.43 14.21
CA PHE A 179 4.25 -18.46 14.84
C PHE A 179 4.86 -18.93 16.17
N LEU A 180 6.15 -19.26 16.19
CA LEU A 180 6.86 -19.70 17.40
C LEU A 180 6.88 -18.61 18.49
N ARG A 181 7.03 -17.33 18.11
CA ARG A 181 6.96 -16.21 19.07
C ARG A 181 5.55 -16.00 19.63
N LEU A 182 4.52 -16.08 18.79
CA LEU A 182 3.15 -15.97 19.25
C LEU A 182 2.77 -17.16 20.13
N ALA A 183 3.17 -18.37 19.74
CA ALA A 183 2.95 -19.59 20.50
C ALA A 183 3.67 -19.57 21.85
N SER A 184 4.90 -19.04 21.92
CA SER A 184 5.62 -18.93 23.19
C SER A 184 4.98 -17.92 24.15
N ILE A 185 4.51 -16.77 23.63
CA ILE A 185 3.78 -15.78 24.43
C ILE A 185 2.46 -16.37 24.95
N LEU A 186 1.70 -17.04 24.08
CA LEU A 186 0.42 -17.65 24.47
C LEU A 186 0.62 -18.77 25.49
N SER A 187 1.67 -19.58 25.31
CA SER A 187 2.05 -20.63 26.27
C SER A 187 2.43 -20.06 27.64
N LEU A 188 3.18 -18.95 27.67
CA LEU A 188 3.54 -18.27 28.92
C LEU A 188 2.31 -17.72 29.66
N ILE A 189 1.35 -17.13 28.93
CA ILE A 189 0.09 -16.64 29.51
C ILE A 189 -0.73 -17.82 30.06
N PHE A 190 -0.84 -18.91 29.30
CA PHE A 190 -1.60 -20.09 29.71
C PHE A 190 -1.02 -20.77 30.96
N THR A 191 0.30 -20.98 30.98
CA THR A 191 1.00 -21.58 32.12
C THR A 191 0.93 -20.69 33.37
N SER A 192 1.08 -19.37 33.22
CA SER A 192 0.90 -18.41 34.31
C SER A 192 -0.53 -18.44 34.88
N THR A 193 -1.54 -18.50 34.01
CA THR A 193 -2.95 -18.55 34.43
C THR A 193 -3.27 -19.85 35.18
N LEU A 194 -2.78 -20.99 34.70
CA LEU A 194 -2.92 -22.28 35.41
C LEU A 194 -2.21 -22.27 36.76
N PHE A 195 -0.99 -21.72 36.82
CA PHE A 195 -0.24 -21.62 38.06
C PHE A 195 -0.97 -20.77 39.09
N ILE A 196 -1.48 -19.58 38.71
CA ILE A 196 -2.26 -18.71 39.60
C ILE A 196 -3.54 -19.41 40.06
N SER A 197 -4.25 -20.09 39.16
CA SER A 197 -5.48 -20.82 39.50
C SER A 197 -5.21 -21.95 40.48
N PHE A 198 -4.10 -22.68 40.31
CA PHE A 198 -3.66 -23.71 41.24
C PHE A 198 -3.33 -23.12 42.61
N GLN A 199 -2.62 -21.99 42.68
CA GLN A 199 -2.32 -21.32 43.95
C GLN A 199 -3.56 -20.81 44.67
N LEU A 200 -4.56 -20.33 43.94
CA LEU A 200 -5.84 -19.93 44.56
C LEU A 200 -6.57 -21.15 45.14
N LEU A 201 -6.53 -22.29 44.44
CA LEU A 201 -7.13 -23.53 44.92
C LEU A 201 -6.43 -24.07 46.17
N THR A 202 -5.09 -24.02 46.23
CA THR A 202 -4.33 -24.46 47.40
C THR A 202 -4.61 -23.58 48.61
N ILE A 203 -4.73 -22.25 48.44
CA ILE A 203 -5.15 -21.33 49.50
C ILE A 203 -6.56 -21.66 49.99
N PHE A 204 -7.48 -21.95 49.07
CA PHE A 204 -8.86 -22.30 49.42
C PHE A 204 -8.96 -23.61 50.22
N ILE A 205 -8.26 -24.67 49.79
CA ILE A 205 -8.25 -25.96 50.50
C ILE A 205 -7.47 -25.86 51.82
N GLY A 206 -6.43 -25.03 51.86
CA GLY A 206 -5.56 -24.85 53.03
C GLY A 206 -6.11 -23.94 54.12
N SER A 207 -7.31 -23.36 53.95
CA SER A 207 -7.90 -22.44 54.93
C SER A 207 -8.09 -23.11 56.29
N LYS A 208 -7.56 -22.52 57.37
CA LYS A 208 -7.61 -23.10 58.72
C LYS A 208 -8.75 -22.53 59.57
N SER A 209 -9.32 -21.40 59.16
CA SER A 209 -10.38 -20.68 59.86
C SER A 209 -11.60 -20.47 58.97
N VAL A 210 -12.81 -20.50 59.56
CA VAL A 210 -14.06 -20.21 58.85
C VAL A 210 -14.06 -18.80 58.25
N PHE A 211 -13.49 -17.82 58.95
CA PHE A 211 -13.39 -16.45 58.44
C PHE A 211 -12.45 -16.34 57.22
N GLU A 212 -11.35 -17.10 57.23
CA GLU A 212 -10.43 -17.18 56.10
C GLU A 212 -11.11 -17.82 54.89
N PHE A 213 -11.83 -18.93 55.10
CA PHE A 213 -12.60 -19.61 54.06
C PHE A 213 -13.61 -18.67 53.39
N VAL A 214 -14.43 -17.96 54.18
CA VAL A 214 -15.42 -17.00 53.67
C VAL A 214 -14.75 -15.86 52.92
N GLY A 215 -13.62 -15.35 53.44
CA GLY A 215 -12.85 -14.29 52.79
C GLY A 215 -12.30 -14.71 51.41
N VAL A 216 -11.75 -15.92 51.30
CA VAL A 216 -11.26 -16.46 50.03
C VAL A 216 -12.43 -16.69 49.06
N LEU A 217 -13.54 -17.26 49.52
CA LEU A 217 -14.74 -17.49 48.71
C LEU A 217 -15.30 -16.17 48.14
N PHE A 218 -15.40 -15.14 48.98
CA PHE A 218 -15.84 -13.81 48.55
C PHE A 218 -14.86 -13.18 47.54
N SER A 219 -13.56 -13.36 47.74
CA SER A 219 -12.55 -12.86 46.81
C SER A 219 -12.60 -13.57 45.46
N MET A 220 -12.81 -14.89 45.43
CA MET A 220 -12.94 -15.66 44.18
C MET A 220 -14.20 -15.26 43.41
N THR A 221 -15.33 -15.09 44.10
CA THR A 221 -16.57 -14.64 43.46
C THR A 221 -16.43 -13.22 42.89
N ALA A 222 -15.85 -12.29 43.65
CA ALA A 222 -15.55 -10.94 43.18
C ALA A 222 -14.62 -10.94 41.95
N LEU A 223 -13.58 -11.78 41.95
CA LEU A 223 -12.68 -11.93 40.80
C LEU A 223 -13.42 -12.44 39.55
N ILE A 224 -14.29 -13.44 39.70
CA ILE A 224 -15.10 -13.99 38.59
C ILE A 224 -16.02 -12.91 38.02
N PHE A 225 -16.77 -12.21 38.88
CA PHE A 225 -17.64 -11.12 38.42
C PHE A 225 -16.84 -10.00 37.76
N GLY A 226 -15.72 -9.59 38.34
CA GLY A 226 -14.82 -8.59 37.76
C GLY A 226 -14.32 -9.01 36.37
N LEU A 227 -13.89 -10.26 36.21
CA LEU A 227 -13.43 -10.79 34.93
C LEU A 227 -14.56 -10.88 33.89
N PHE A 228 -15.77 -11.24 34.31
CA PHE A 228 -16.96 -11.25 33.45
C PHE A 228 -17.30 -9.85 32.93
N PHE A 229 -17.40 -8.85 33.82
CA PHE A 229 -17.66 -7.46 33.42
C PHE A 229 -16.52 -6.88 32.58
N PHE A 230 -15.27 -7.19 32.92
CA PHE A 230 -14.12 -6.79 32.13
C PHE A 230 -14.20 -7.38 30.72
N GLY A 231 -14.45 -8.68 30.58
CA GLY A 231 -14.64 -9.36 29.29
C GLY A 231 -15.80 -8.77 28.48
N TYR A 232 -16.92 -8.45 29.12
CA TYR A 232 -18.04 -7.75 28.49
C TYR A 232 -17.63 -6.37 27.97
N SER A 233 -16.91 -5.59 28.79
CA SER A 233 -16.44 -4.25 28.43
C SER A 233 -15.34 -4.27 27.36
N LEU A 234 -14.60 -5.38 27.23
CA LEU A 234 -13.48 -5.53 26.30
C LEU A 234 -13.93 -5.31 24.85
N LYS A 235 -15.17 -5.70 24.51
CA LYS A 235 -15.77 -5.41 23.19
C LYS A 235 -15.74 -3.90 22.91
N TYR A 236 -16.15 -3.08 23.86
CA TYR A 236 -16.19 -1.62 23.71
C TYR A 236 -14.78 -1.02 23.65
N TYR A 237 -13.87 -1.47 24.53
CA TYR A 237 -12.48 -1.01 24.49
C TYR A 237 -11.78 -1.37 23.18
N LEU A 238 -12.00 -2.58 22.65
CA LEU A 238 -11.43 -3.01 21.38
C LEU A 238 -12.00 -2.20 20.21
N THR A 239 -13.29 -1.86 20.23
CA THR A 239 -13.87 -0.98 19.20
C THR A 239 -13.26 0.42 19.25
N ILE A 240 -13.09 1.03 20.43
CA ILE A 240 -12.46 2.34 20.57
C ILE A 240 -11.00 2.28 20.11
N ALA A 241 -10.25 1.25 20.54
CA ALA A 241 -8.86 1.06 20.13
C ALA A 241 -8.72 0.90 18.61
N LEU A 242 -9.61 0.11 17.99
CA LEU A 242 -9.65 -0.09 16.55
C LEU A 242 -9.97 1.20 15.81
N VAL A 243 -10.99 1.95 16.24
CA VAL A 243 -11.35 3.25 15.66
C VAL A 243 -10.18 4.24 15.76
N LEU A 244 -9.50 4.30 16.91
CA LEU A 244 -8.31 5.15 17.10
C LEU A 244 -7.12 4.68 16.25
N LEU A 245 -6.92 3.37 16.09
CA LEU A 245 -5.85 2.81 15.27
C LEU A 245 -6.05 3.13 13.78
N PHE A 246 -7.28 2.99 13.27
CA PHE A 246 -7.63 3.37 11.90
C PHE A 246 -7.53 4.88 11.68
N SER A 247 -7.97 5.68 12.66
CA SER A 247 -7.81 7.14 12.61
C SER A 247 -6.34 7.55 12.51
N ARG A 248 -5.44 6.90 13.28
CA ARG A 248 -4.00 7.22 13.29
C ARG A 248 -3.28 6.76 12.03
N LYS A 249 -3.68 5.64 11.42
CA LYS A 249 -3.09 5.13 10.16
C LYS A 249 -3.23 6.14 9.01
N ASN A 250 -4.35 6.84 8.94
CA ASN A 250 -4.58 7.87 7.92
C ASN A 250 -3.72 9.12 8.14
N ALA A 251 -3.47 9.51 9.39
CA ALA A 251 -2.56 10.61 9.72
C ALA A 251 -1.10 10.28 9.34
N LEU A 252 -0.62 9.07 9.64
CA LEU A 252 0.74 8.62 9.29
C LEU A 252 0.99 8.51 7.79
N ASN A 253 -0.02 8.10 7.01
CA ASN A 253 0.10 8.04 5.56
C ASN A 253 0.20 9.44 4.91
N ASN A 254 -0.43 10.47 5.50
CA ASN A 254 -0.29 11.83 5.02
C ASN A 254 1.12 12.41 5.32
N ASP A 255 1.68 12.16 6.50
CA ASP A 255 3.05 12.63 6.83
C ASP A 255 4.15 11.89 6.05
N ARG A 256 3.96 10.61 5.72
CA ARG A 256 4.91 9.83 4.89
C ARG A 256 5.04 10.33 3.46
N THR A 257 4.09 11.11 2.95
CA THR A 257 4.21 11.70 1.60
C THR A 257 5.15 12.91 1.55
N VAL A 258 5.64 13.41 2.69
CA VAL A 258 6.47 14.62 2.74
C VAL A 258 7.95 14.35 3.06
N GLU A 259 8.31 13.26 3.74
CA GLU A 259 9.70 13.06 4.21
C GLU A 259 10.49 11.86 3.65
N THR A 260 9.91 10.95 2.86
CA THR A 260 10.69 9.80 2.32
C THR A 260 11.30 10.10 0.95
N ALA A 261 12.12 11.15 0.88
CA ALA A 261 12.99 11.42 -0.25
C ALA A 261 14.36 11.88 0.22
N GLN A 262 14.99 11.13 1.14
CA GLN A 262 16.44 11.08 1.32
C GLN A 262 16.80 10.06 2.40
N ASN A 263 17.92 9.37 2.19
CA ASN A 263 18.60 8.44 3.09
C ASN A 263 18.13 6.97 3.07
N GLN A 264 18.66 6.23 2.09
CA GLN A 264 18.93 4.80 2.21
C GLN A 264 20.21 4.63 3.03
N ASN A 265 20.08 4.35 4.32
CA ASN A 265 21.11 3.67 5.07
C ASN A 265 20.44 2.50 5.80
N ASN A 266 21.02 1.31 5.64
CA ASN A 266 20.51 0.03 6.12
C ASN A 266 20.72 -0.12 7.64
N ASP A 267 20.06 0.71 8.44
CA ASP A 267 19.85 0.39 9.84
C ASP A 267 18.52 -0.37 9.96
N ILE A 268 18.59 -1.57 10.55
CA ILE A 268 17.43 -2.41 10.85
C ILE A 268 16.60 -1.66 11.90
N ASP A 269 15.65 -0.88 11.41
CA ASP A 269 14.89 0.05 12.24
C ASP A 269 13.83 -0.72 13.04
N ILE A 270 14.21 -1.08 14.27
CA ILE A 270 13.40 -1.81 15.25
C ILE A 270 12.21 -0.99 15.76
N SER A 271 12.19 0.31 15.46
CA SER A 271 11.17 1.26 15.90
C SER A 271 9.76 0.98 15.35
N ASN A 272 9.63 0.24 14.24
CA ASN A 272 8.32 -0.04 13.63
C ASN A 272 7.48 -1.08 14.38
N TYR A 273 8.06 -1.89 15.27
CA TYR A 273 7.31 -2.94 16.00
C TYR A 273 6.90 -2.52 17.42
N LEU A 274 7.40 -1.39 17.93
CA LEU A 274 7.16 -0.95 19.31
C LEU A 274 6.82 0.55 19.41
N SER A 275 6.00 1.07 18.49
CA SER A 275 5.58 2.48 18.50
C SER A 275 4.40 2.76 19.46
N LEU A 276 4.57 2.40 20.74
CA LEU A 276 3.72 2.87 21.85
C LEU A 276 4.18 4.21 22.44
N LEU A 277 5.33 4.74 22.01
CA LEU A 277 5.86 6.02 22.48
C LEU A 277 5.42 7.18 21.56
N PRO A 278 4.82 8.25 22.09
CA PRO A 278 4.42 9.40 21.30
C PRO A 278 5.66 10.26 20.96
N ASN A 279 6.02 10.33 19.68
CA ASN A 279 7.00 11.30 19.20
C ASN A 279 6.35 12.70 19.22
N GLN A 280 6.86 13.59 20.07
CA GLN A 280 6.36 14.96 20.25
C GLN A 280 7.02 15.90 19.24
N LYS A 281 6.56 15.91 17.99
CA LYS A 281 6.74 17.07 17.10
C LYS A 281 5.48 17.28 16.25
N GLY A 282 4.86 18.44 16.43
CA GLY A 282 3.74 18.91 15.62
C GLY A 282 2.37 18.56 16.20
N ALA A 283 1.69 19.56 16.78
CA ALA A 283 0.28 19.48 17.12
C ALA A 283 -0.56 19.46 15.83
N SER A 284 -0.65 18.28 15.20
CA SER A 284 -1.65 18.03 14.16
C SER A 284 -2.94 17.60 14.86
N TYR A 285 -4.01 18.36 14.61
CA TYR A 285 -5.32 18.19 15.25
C TYR A 285 -5.78 16.72 15.18
N LYS A 286 -5.76 16.04 16.33
CA LYS A 286 -6.24 14.65 16.53
C LYS A 286 -7.76 14.62 16.57
N GLY A 287 -8.42 14.99 15.47
CA GLY A 287 -9.86 14.86 15.29
C GLY A 287 -10.20 13.81 14.25
N LEU A 288 -11.32 13.10 14.45
CA LEU A 288 -11.95 12.23 13.45
C LEU A 288 -12.55 13.09 12.33
N LEU A 289 -11.72 13.67 11.46
CA LEU A 289 -12.21 14.28 10.24
C LEU A 289 -12.46 13.17 9.23
N ALA A 290 -13.74 12.91 8.95
CA ALA A 290 -14.12 12.03 7.84
C ALA A 290 -13.64 12.68 6.53
N ASP A 291 -12.80 11.96 5.77
CA ASP A 291 -12.41 12.39 4.44
C ASP A 291 -13.62 12.24 3.50
N THR A 292 -14.30 13.36 3.26
CA THR A 292 -15.49 13.45 2.40
C THR A 292 -15.14 13.80 0.95
N SER A 293 -13.85 13.86 0.61
CA SER A 293 -13.39 14.29 -0.73
C SER A 293 -13.86 13.40 -1.88
N ASN A 294 -14.24 12.15 -1.60
CA ASN A 294 -14.69 11.16 -2.58
C ASN A 294 -16.20 10.88 -2.53
N ILE A 295 -16.99 11.62 -1.75
CA ILE A 295 -18.44 11.40 -1.66
C ILE A 295 -19.15 12.30 -2.67
N THR A 296 -19.61 11.73 -3.78
CA THR A 296 -20.50 12.39 -4.73
C THR A 296 -21.95 12.26 -4.26
N LEU A 297 -22.51 13.36 -3.76
CA LEU A 297 -23.91 13.39 -3.31
C LEU A 297 -24.84 13.43 -4.54
N THR A 298 -25.78 12.49 -4.64
CA THR A 298 -26.86 12.51 -5.65
C THR A 298 -27.89 13.62 -5.38
N ARG A 299 -28.00 14.08 -4.13
CA ARG A 299 -28.85 15.19 -3.71
C ARG A 299 -28.09 16.09 -2.75
N HIS A 300 -28.02 17.38 -3.05
CA HIS A 300 -27.48 18.36 -2.13
C HIS A 300 -28.55 18.75 -1.11
N PRO A 301 -28.31 18.60 0.20
CA PRO A 301 -29.25 19.08 1.21
C PRO A 301 -29.32 20.61 1.16
N PHE A 302 -30.54 21.16 1.24
CA PHE A 302 -30.73 22.59 1.39
C PHE A 302 -30.35 22.98 2.83
N VAL A 303 -29.27 23.76 2.98
CA VAL A 303 -28.83 24.29 4.27
C VAL A 303 -29.15 25.79 4.29
N SER A 304 -30.12 26.19 5.11
CA SER A 304 -30.35 27.61 5.41
C SER A 304 -29.41 28.06 6.53
N ILE A 305 -28.38 28.81 6.17
CA ILE A 305 -27.52 29.49 7.15
C ILE A 305 -28.14 30.85 7.44
N HIS A 306 -28.79 30.97 8.60
CA HIS A 306 -29.25 32.27 9.08
C HIS A 306 -28.06 32.98 9.72
N LEU A 307 -27.43 33.89 8.98
CA LEU A 307 -26.44 34.79 9.56
C LEU A 307 -27.17 35.89 10.32
N PRO A 308 -26.97 36.02 11.64
CA PRO A 308 -27.40 37.21 12.35
C PRO A 308 -26.55 38.39 11.84
N LEU A 309 -27.12 39.17 10.92
CA LEU A 309 -26.52 40.41 10.48
C LEU A 309 -26.73 41.44 11.60
N TYR A 310 -25.71 41.63 12.43
CA TYR A 310 -25.63 42.85 13.23
C TYR A 310 -25.52 44.03 12.26
N ASN A 311 -26.20 45.12 12.59
CA ASN A 311 -26.40 46.31 11.77
C ASN A 311 -25.09 47.10 11.54
N GLU A 312 -24.12 46.49 10.89
CA GLU A 312 -22.88 47.13 10.47
C GLU A 312 -22.74 47.02 8.96
N LYS A 313 -22.68 48.20 8.33
CA LYS A 313 -22.75 48.43 6.88
C LYS A 313 -21.64 47.75 6.04
N ARG A 314 -20.72 46.99 6.65
CA ARG A 314 -19.47 46.52 6.01
C ARG A 314 -19.04 45.07 6.31
N VAL A 315 -19.88 44.24 6.92
CA VAL A 315 -19.47 42.86 7.31
C VAL A 315 -19.55 41.85 6.16
N VAL A 316 -20.47 42.03 5.21
CA VAL A 316 -20.76 41.02 4.16
C VAL A 316 -19.69 40.95 3.05
N ASN A 317 -18.84 41.96 2.90
CA ASN A 317 -17.83 42.02 1.83
C ASN A 317 -16.41 41.63 2.29
N ARG A 318 -16.24 41.07 3.48
CA ARG A 318 -14.96 40.53 3.99
C ARG A 318 -14.97 39.01 3.96
#